data_AF-A0A849TA57-F1
#
_entry.id   AF-A0A849TA57-F1
#
_cell.length_a   1.000
_cell.length_b   1.000
_cell.length_c   1.000
_cell.angle_alpha   90.00
_cell.angle_beta   90.00
_cell.angle_gamma   90.00
#
_symmetry.space_group_name_H-M   'P 1'
#
loop_
_entity.id
_entity.type
_entity.pdbx_description
1 polymer ?
#
loop_
_entity_poly.entity_id
_entity_poly.type
_entity_poly.pdbx_seq_one_letter_code
_entity_poly.pdbx_strand_id
1 'polypeptide(L)'
;MITTLFEDIQNHLAMLDLALQSSLKIAQNAKAQDLDAVVNETDNRERIVNIIGKFQGEIEDKINQLNAAALTNEDIGILKSWFSDLNIWSDKMISFDKITVEFLGQQKEDATKEIAHLFKNKEIIKGYNHSTKK
;
A
#
# COMPACT_ATOMS: atom_id res chain seq x y z
N MET A 1 -0.94 24.39 23.01
CA MET A 1 -0.72 24.60 21.56
C MET A 1 0.39 23.68 21.05
N ILE A 2 1.60 23.72 21.63
CA ILE A 2 2.66 22.76 21.25
C ILE A 2 2.37 21.32 21.72
N THR A 3 1.82 21.15 22.93
CA THR A 3 1.44 19.83 23.46
C THR A 3 0.37 19.15 22.61
N THR A 4 -0.66 19.90 22.20
CA THR A 4 -1.73 19.41 21.32
C THR A 4 -1.19 19.03 19.94
N LEU A 5 -0.24 19.81 19.40
CA LEU A 5 0.43 19.47 18.14
C LEU A 5 1.18 18.14 18.23
N PHE A 6 1.85 17.86 19.36
CA PHE A 6 2.57 16.60 19.54
C PHE A 6 1.63 15.41 19.68
N GLU A 7 0.48 15.57 20.32
CA GLU A 7 -0.58 14.57 20.33
C GLU A 7 -1.10 14.29 18.90
N ASP A 8 -1.31 15.35 18.10
CA ASP A 8 -1.72 15.20 16.70
C ASP A 8 -0.67 14.46 15.87
N ILE A 9 0.62 14.79 16.05
CA ILE A 9 1.74 14.10 15.41
C ILE A 9 1.76 12.61 15.80
N GLN A 10 1.57 12.28 17.07
CA GLN A 10 1.50 10.89 17.52
C GLN A 10 0.34 10.13 16.88
N ASN A 11 -0.85 10.74 16.82
CA ASN A 11 -2.01 10.17 16.15
C ASN A 11 -1.77 9.97 14.65
N HIS A 12 -1.09 10.93 14.01
CA HIS A 12 -0.72 10.85 12.62
C HIS A 12 0.29 9.72 12.34
N LEU A 13 1.31 9.56 13.18
CA LEU A 13 2.26 8.44 13.10
C LEU A 13 1.56 7.08 13.26
N ALA A 14 0.60 6.98 14.18
CA ALA A 14 -0.19 5.75 14.35
C ALA A 14 -1.01 5.40 13.10
N MET A 15 -1.54 6.41 12.38
CA MET A 15 -2.24 6.20 11.12
C MET A 15 -1.29 5.77 10.00
N LEU A 16 -0.08 6.33 9.94
CA LEU A 16 0.96 5.91 9.00
C LEU A 16 1.37 4.45 9.23
N ASP A 17 1.48 4.01 10.48
CA ASP A 17 1.71 2.58 10.80
C ASP A 17 0.56 1.69 10.31
N LEU A 18 -0.68 2.13 10.46
CA LEU A 18 -1.84 1.40 9.96
C LEU A 18 -1.83 1.29 8.43
N ALA A 19 -1.49 2.38 7.72
CA ALA A 19 -1.34 2.36 6.27
C ALA A 19 -0.23 1.39 5.82
N LEU A 20 0.90 1.38 6.53
CA LEU A 20 2.01 0.48 6.25
C LEU A 20 1.63 -0.98 6.47
N GLN A 21 0.89 -1.29 7.53
CA GLN A 21 0.35 -2.64 7.77
C GLN A 21 -0.61 -3.06 6.66
N SER A 22 -1.44 -2.13 6.16
CA SER A 22 -2.31 -2.37 5.02
C SER A 22 -1.52 -2.69 3.75
N SER A 23 -0.46 -1.93 3.43
CA SER A 23 0.46 -2.26 2.33
C SER A 23 1.09 -3.65 2.46
N LEU A 24 1.51 -4.04 3.67
CA LEU A 24 2.05 -5.38 3.92
C LEU A 24 0.99 -6.47 3.68
N LYS A 25 -0.25 -6.27 4.15
CA LYS A 25 -1.35 -7.21 3.92
C LYS A 25 -1.68 -7.37 2.44
N ILE A 26 -1.69 -6.29 1.69
CA ILE A 26 -1.88 -6.32 0.23
C ILE A 26 -0.82 -7.23 -0.42
N ALA A 27 0.45 -7.06 -0.05
CA ALA A 27 1.53 -7.90 -0.57
C ALA A 27 1.37 -9.38 -0.17
N GLN A 28 0.91 -9.66 1.05
CA GLN A 28 0.63 -11.01 1.53
C GLN A 28 -0.54 -11.67 0.79
N ASN A 29 -1.64 -10.94 0.58
CA ASN A 29 -2.81 -11.40 -0.17
C ASN A 29 -2.44 -11.65 -1.63
N ALA A 30 -1.64 -10.76 -2.23
CA ALA A 30 -1.10 -10.95 -3.58
C ALA A 30 -0.27 -12.23 -3.64
N LYS A 31 0.65 -12.46 -2.70
CA LYS A 31 1.43 -13.71 -2.63
C LYS A 31 0.54 -14.96 -2.49
N ALA A 32 -0.57 -14.85 -1.75
CA ALA A 32 -1.53 -15.93 -1.56
C ALA A 32 -2.49 -16.12 -2.76
N GLN A 33 -2.37 -15.28 -3.80
CA GLN A 33 -3.24 -15.25 -4.97
C GLN A 33 -4.72 -14.96 -4.64
N ASP A 34 -4.99 -14.30 -3.51
CA ASP A 34 -6.32 -13.85 -3.12
C ASP A 34 -6.58 -12.45 -3.67
N LEU A 35 -7.01 -12.38 -4.93
CA LEU A 35 -7.20 -11.12 -5.65
C LEU A 35 -8.35 -10.28 -5.06
N ASP A 36 -9.40 -10.91 -4.55
CA ASP A 36 -10.52 -10.20 -3.91
C ASP A 36 -10.04 -9.50 -2.62
N ALA A 37 -9.23 -10.19 -1.82
CA ALA A 37 -8.62 -9.59 -0.63
C ALA A 37 -7.60 -8.50 -0.97
N VAL A 38 -6.87 -8.60 -2.09
CA VAL A 38 -6.00 -7.53 -2.59
C VAL A 38 -6.80 -6.26 -2.90
N VAL A 39 -7.92 -6.39 -3.62
CA VAL A 39 -8.79 -5.24 -3.96
C VAL A 39 -9.37 -4.61 -2.70
N ASN A 40 -9.97 -5.42 -1.83
CA ASN A 40 -10.60 -4.94 -0.60
C ASN A 40 -9.61 -4.20 0.31
N GLU A 41 -8.40 -4.73 0.48
CA GLU A 41 -7.39 -4.07 1.33
C GLU A 41 -6.78 -2.84 0.65
N THR A 42 -6.71 -2.80 -0.69
CA THR A 42 -6.31 -1.59 -1.44
C THR A 42 -7.28 -0.44 -1.23
N ASP A 43 -8.58 -0.70 -1.32
CA ASP A 43 -9.63 0.29 -1.04
C ASP A 43 -9.57 0.76 0.42
N ASN A 44 -9.29 -0.15 1.36
CA ASN A 44 -9.10 0.18 2.76
C ASN A 44 -7.88 1.12 2.96
N ARG A 45 -6.75 0.78 2.33
CA ARG A 45 -5.54 1.61 2.37
C ARG A 45 -5.80 3.01 1.82
N GLU A 46 -6.53 3.13 0.72
CA GLU A 46 -6.87 4.44 0.13
C GLU A 46 -7.65 5.31 1.12
N ARG A 47 -8.62 4.74 1.84
CA ARG A 47 -9.36 5.46 2.89
C ARG A 47 -8.46 5.93 4.01
N ILE A 48 -7.52 5.09 4.46
CA ILE A 48 -6.55 5.46 5.50
C ILE A 48 -5.65 6.61 5.01
N VAL A 49 -5.11 6.52 3.78
CA VAL A 49 -4.28 7.57 3.18
C VAL A 49 -5.03 8.90 3.07
N ASN A 50 -6.32 8.88 2.74
CA ASN A 50 -7.15 10.08 2.72
C ASN A 50 -7.33 10.71 4.10
N ILE A 51 -7.40 9.91 5.17
CA ILE A 51 -7.44 10.40 6.56
C ILE A 51 -6.09 11.00 6.95
N ILE A 52 -5.00 10.30 6.66
CA ILE A 52 -3.62 10.77 6.88
C ILE A 52 -3.40 12.13 6.22
N GLY A 53 -3.84 12.33 4.98
CA GLY A 53 -3.72 13.60 4.28
C GLY A 53 -4.41 14.77 5.00
N LYS A 54 -5.56 14.51 5.64
CA LYS A 54 -6.24 15.53 6.46
C LYS A 54 -5.46 15.86 7.73
N PHE A 55 -4.97 14.83 8.42
CA PHE A 55 -4.15 15.02 9.64
C PHE A 55 -2.86 15.78 9.32
N GLN A 56 -2.18 15.43 8.22
CA GLN A 56 -1.00 16.15 7.75
C GLN A 56 -1.30 17.64 7.57
N GLY A 57 -2.38 18.00 6.87
CA GLY A 57 -2.78 19.40 6.67
C GLY A 57 -3.05 20.14 7.98
N GLU A 58 -3.78 19.52 8.90
CA GLU A 58 -4.05 20.12 10.21
C GLU A 58 -2.79 20.35 11.05
N ILE A 59 -1.83 19.42 10.99
CA ILE A 59 -0.53 19.53 11.67
C ILE A 59 0.30 20.65 11.03
N GLU A 60 0.37 20.70 9.70
CA GLU A 60 1.09 21.74 8.96
C GLU A 60 0.52 23.13 9.25
N ASP A 61 -0.81 23.28 9.29
CA ASP A 61 -1.48 24.53 9.64
C ASP A 61 -1.12 24.99 11.07
N LYS A 62 -1.09 24.05 12.02
CA LYS A 62 -0.68 24.33 13.41
C LYS A 62 0.79 24.74 13.48
N ILE A 63 1.67 24.08 12.72
CA ILE A 63 3.10 24.43 12.64
C ILE A 63 3.28 25.85 12.09
N ASN A 64 2.56 26.21 11.03
CA ASN A 64 2.63 27.54 10.41
C ASN A 64 2.19 28.67 11.34
N GLN A 65 1.38 28.36 12.35
CA GLN A 65 0.92 29.31 13.37
C GLN A 65 1.86 29.41 14.58
N LEU A 66 2.89 28.56 14.67
CA LEU A 66 3.85 28.60 15.78
C LEU A 66 4.73 29.85 15.69
N ASN A 67 4.93 30.51 16.82
CA ASN A 67 5.96 31.53 16.94
C ASN A 67 7.31 30.85 17.13
N ALA A 68 8.20 30.95 16.13
CA ALA A 68 9.53 30.35 16.16
C ALA A 68 10.37 30.77 17.37
N ALA A 69 10.18 31.99 17.88
CA ALA A 69 10.90 32.47 19.07
C ALA A 69 10.45 31.80 20.39
N ALA A 70 9.29 31.13 20.37
CA ALA A 70 8.73 30.42 21.52
C ALA A 70 9.05 28.90 21.51
N LEU A 71 9.74 28.40 20.48
CA LEU A 71 10.09 26.99 20.35
C LEU A 71 11.42 26.69 21.02
N THR A 72 11.46 25.59 21.78
CA THR A 72 12.71 25.06 22.32
C THR A 72 13.44 24.23 21.26
N ASN A 73 14.72 23.95 21.49
CA ASN A 73 15.48 23.03 20.63
C ASN A 73 14.90 21.61 20.62
N GLU A 74 14.27 21.20 21.73
CA GLU A 74 13.58 19.91 21.83
C GLU A 74 12.36 19.85 20.91
N ASP A 75 11.53 20.90 20.91
CA ASP A 75 10.36 21.01 20.02
C ASP A 75 10.78 20.93 18.55
N ILE A 76 11.85 21.63 18.18
CA ILE A 76 12.42 21.59 16.83
C ILE A 76 12.94 20.18 16.50
N GLY A 77 13.52 19.48 17.48
CA GLY A 77 13.97 18.10 17.34
C GLY A 77 12.82 17.15 17.00
N ILE A 78 11.70 17.26 17.72
CA ILE A 78 10.49 16.44 17.48
C ILE A 78 9.96 16.66 16.06
N LEU A 79 9.83 17.93 15.63
CA LEU A 79 9.34 18.25 14.30
C LEU A 79 10.26 17.70 13.20
N LYS A 80 11.57 17.82 13.36
CA LYS A 80 12.55 17.25 12.41
C LYS A 80 12.47 15.73 12.34
N SER A 81 12.32 15.06 13.49
CA SER A 81 12.13 13.61 13.53
C SER A 81 10.88 13.22 12.77
N TRP A 82 9.76 13.88 13.06
CA TRP A 82 8.50 13.64 12.37
C TRP A 82 8.61 13.80 10.85
N PHE A 83 9.25 14.86 10.34
CA PHE A 83 9.50 14.99 8.90
C PHE A 83 10.35 13.87 8.31
N SER A 84 11.37 13.41 9.04
CA SER A 84 12.20 12.27 8.63
C SER A 84 11.38 10.98 8.60
N ASP A 85 10.51 10.79 9.58
CA ASP A 85 9.62 9.65 9.72
C ASP A 85 8.67 9.56 8.50
N LEU A 86 8.08 10.66 8.04
CA LEU A 86 7.24 10.64 6.83
C LEU A 86 7.92 10.01 5.61
N ASN A 87 9.20 10.33 5.40
CA ASN A 87 9.98 9.76 4.30
C ASN A 87 10.20 8.25 4.49
N ILE A 88 10.56 7.83 5.72
CA ILE A 88 10.78 6.42 6.04
C ILE A 88 9.52 5.57 5.80
N TRP A 89 8.34 6.05 6.21
CA TRP A 89 7.09 5.33 5.98
C TRP A 89 6.74 5.28 4.50
N SER A 90 6.91 6.38 3.76
CA SER A 90 6.70 6.44 2.32
C SER A 90 7.56 5.39 1.58
N ASP A 91 8.87 5.36 1.87
CA ASP A 91 9.80 4.43 1.24
C ASP A 91 9.45 2.97 1.52
N LYS A 92 9.05 2.65 2.76
CA LYS A 92 8.61 1.30 3.13
C LYS A 92 7.33 0.90 2.40
N MET A 93 6.32 1.78 2.32
CA MET A 93 5.10 1.52 1.57
C MET A 93 5.39 1.25 0.09
N ILE A 94 6.23 2.09 -0.54
CA ILE A 94 6.67 1.90 -1.92
C ILE A 94 7.36 0.55 -2.11
N SER A 95 8.16 0.09 -1.13
CA SER A 95 8.80 -1.22 -1.19
C SER A 95 7.79 -2.37 -1.25
N PHE A 96 6.72 -2.30 -0.43
CA PHE A 96 5.66 -3.30 -0.45
C PHE A 96 4.81 -3.25 -1.71
N ASP A 97 4.57 -2.06 -2.26
CA ASP A 97 3.87 -1.90 -3.53
C ASP A 97 4.66 -2.54 -4.68
N LYS A 98 5.99 -2.37 -4.71
CA LYS A 98 6.85 -3.05 -5.69
C LYS A 98 6.74 -4.58 -5.60
N ILE A 99 6.81 -5.13 -4.38
CA ILE A 99 6.65 -6.57 -4.13
C ILE A 99 5.27 -7.05 -4.59
N THR A 100 4.21 -6.29 -4.28
CA THR A 100 2.84 -6.61 -4.69
C THR A 100 2.73 -6.71 -6.21
N VAL A 101 3.25 -5.70 -6.93
CA VAL A 101 3.22 -5.68 -8.40
C VAL A 101 3.99 -6.86 -9.00
N GLU A 102 5.12 -7.25 -8.41
CA GLU A 102 5.88 -8.43 -8.82
C GLU A 102 5.04 -9.71 -8.71
N PHE A 103 4.38 -9.94 -7.56
CA PHE A 103 3.52 -11.11 -7.38
C PHE A 103 2.34 -11.14 -8.35
N LEU A 104 1.68 -10.00 -8.56
CA LEU A 104 0.56 -9.90 -9.50
C LEU A 104 1.01 -10.08 -10.96
N GLY A 105 2.21 -9.60 -11.30
CA GLY A 105 2.83 -9.80 -12.61
C GLY A 105 3.08 -11.28 -12.89
N GLN A 106 3.65 -12.00 -11.92
CA GLN A 106 3.88 -13.44 -12.03
C GLN A 106 2.56 -14.22 -12.21
N GLN A 107 1.53 -13.89 -11.42
CA GLN A 107 0.21 -14.52 -11.53
C GLN A 107 -0.42 -14.31 -12.91
N LYS A 108 -0.30 -13.12 -13.47
CA LYS A 108 -0.79 -12.82 -14.82
C LYS A 108 -0.10 -13.70 -15.87
N GLU A 109 1.21 -13.88 -15.78
CA GLU A 109 1.94 -14.75 -16.70
C GLU A 109 1.50 -16.21 -16.58
N ASP A 110 1.35 -16.71 -15.37
CA ASP A 110 0.98 -18.10 -15.13
C ASP A 110 -0.45 -18.38 -15.60
N ALA A 111 -1.41 -17.50 -15.29
CA ALA A 111 -2.77 -17.60 -15.82
C ALA A 111 -2.79 -17.56 -17.37
N THR A 112 -1.94 -16.75 -18.00
CA THR A 112 -1.83 -16.70 -19.47
C THR A 112 -1.34 -18.03 -20.04
N LYS A 113 -0.34 -18.66 -19.41
CA LYS A 113 0.18 -19.98 -19.81
C LYS A 113 -0.88 -21.07 -19.65
N GLU A 114 -1.64 -21.05 -18.54
CA GLU A 114 -2.71 -22.00 -18.29
C GLU A 114 -3.83 -21.90 -19.33
N ILE A 115 -4.27 -20.67 -19.64
CA ILE A 115 -5.28 -20.43 -20.68
C ILE A 115 -4.79 -20.97 -22.04
N ALA A 116 -3.55 -20.67 -22.43
CA ALA A 116 -2.99 -21.17 -23.68
C ALA A 116 -2.94 -22.70 -23.73
N HIS A 117 -2.57 -23.35 -22.61
CA HIS A 117 -2.56 -24.80 -22.49
C HIS A 117 -3.96 -25.41 -22.61
N LEU A 118 -4.97 -24.82 -21.97
CA LEU A 118 -6.37 -25.24 -22.08
C LEU A 118 -6.88 -25.13 -23.53
N PHE A 119 -6.56 -24.05 -24.24
CA PHE A 119 -6.93 -23.91 -25.65
C PHE A 119 -6.26 -24.96 -26.53
N LYS A 120 -4.95 -25.19 -26.36
CA LYS A 120 -4.21 -26.22 -27.09
C LYS A 120 -4.79 -27.61 -26.85
N ASN A 121 -5.12 -27.95 -25.60
CA ASN A 121 -5.74 -29.24 -25.27
C ASN A 121 -7.15 -29.37 -25.87
N LYS A 122 -7.94 -28.30 -25.87
CA LYS A 122 -9.27 -28.28 -26.49
C LYS A 122 -9.19 -28.53 -28.00
N GLU A 123 -8.19 -27.98 -28.68
CA GLU A 123 -7.96 -28.24 -30.11
C GLU A 123 -7.53 -29.69 -30.38
N ILE A 124 -6.63 -30.24 -29.56
CA ILE A 124 -6.20 -31.64 -29.66
C ILE A 124 -7.40 -32.59 -29.50
N ILE A 125 -8.26 -32.37 -28.49
CA ILE A 125 -9.44 -33.20 -28.25
C ILE A 125 -10.46 -33.08 -29.40
N LYS A 126 -10.67 -31.88 -29.95
CA LYS A 126 -11.52 -31.70 -31.13
C LYS A 126 -10.97 -32.42 -32.37
N GLY A 127 -9.65 -32.40 -32.56
CA GLY A 127 -8.98 -33.15 -33.63
C GLY A 127 -9.12 -34.66 -33.47
N TYR A 128 -9.04 -35.17 -32.24
CA TYR A 128 -9.15 -36.61 -31.94
C TYR A 128 -10.57 -37.18 -32.19
N ASN A 129 -11.61 -36.38 -31.99
CA ASN A 129 -13.00 -36.77 -32.30
C ASN A 129 -13.31 -36.79 -33.80
N HIS A 130 -12.47 -36.17 -34.64
CA HIS A 130 -12.62 -36.22 -36.10
C HIS A 130 -11.81 -37.34 -36.77
N SER A 131 -10.83 -37.93 -36.09
CA SER A 131 -10.01 -39.03 -36.61
C SER A 131 -10.59 -40.44 -36.36
N THR A 132 -11.68 -40.59 -35.61
CA THR A 132 -12.34 -41.88 -35.32
C THR A 132 -13.44 -42.28 -36.31
N LYS A 133 -13.60 -41.57 -37.43
CA LYS A 133 -14.42 -42.03 -38.57
C LYS A 133 -13.56 -42.28 -39.80
N LYS A 134 -13.01 -43.49 -39.91
CA LYS A 134 -12.86 -44.25 -41.16
C LYS A 134 -12.39 -45.67 -40.88
#